data_AF-B8LS41-F1
#
_entry.id   AF-B8LS41-F1
#
_cell.length_a   1.000
_cell.length_b   1.000
_cell.length_c   1.000
_cell.angle_alpha   90.00
_cell.angle_beta   90.00
_cell.angle_gamma   90.00
#
_symmetry.space_group_name_H-M   'P 1'
#
loop_
_entity.id
_entity.type
_entity.pdbx_description
1 polymer ?
#
loop_
_entity_poly.entity_id
_entity_poly.type
_entity_poly.pdbx_seq_one_letter_code
_entity_poly.pdbx_strand_id
1 'polypeptide(L)'
;MAKQSQLCYLILFAELICLQILAPKCSAEKTQGMMDSFMGFLRGRPTIQVTEQTQQQNSSFPVEAPDEVVKMVQKSINDSRRQLSYLSCGTGNPIDDCWRCEPNWQMNRQRLADCAIGFGRDAIGGKNGRYYVVTDSSDEDAVNPKPGTLRHAVIQDEPLWIIFQSDMVIQLKEELMMNSFKTIDGRGADVHIAHGACITIQFVTNIIIHGVSIHDCFQAGNAMVRNTPEHYGWRTVSDGDGISIFGGRYIWIDHCSLSNCKDGLIDAIMGSTAITISNNYFTHHDKVMLLGHSDSYVGDAIMQVTIAFNYFGEGLMQRMPRCRHGYFHIVNNHYSHWEMYAIGGSANPTINSEGNRFIAPDNANAKQVTKRLNAVDEEWMRWNWRSAGDLMVNGAFFVPSGAGTGNNYALASSVGAKSAFLVKTITEDAGVLQSRTHSSRSNDNTGRMSVSAAPMSILSAAHSHQIIYFFLCALCYVLTAFGRNFGFNC
;
A
#
# COMPACT_ATOMS: atom_id res chain seq x y z
N MET A 1 9.27 -41.26 17.62
CA MET A 1 8.64 -40.54 16.49
C MET A 1 7.82 -41.42 15.52
N ALA A 2 7.51 -42.71 15.82
CA ALA A 2 6.73 -43.56 14.90
C ALA A 2 5.25 -43.80 15.29
N LYS A 3 4.82 -43.42 16.51
CA LYS A 3 3.42 -43.60 16.97
C LYS A 3 2.53 -42.35 16.85
N GLN A 4 3.12 -41.18 16.60
CA GLN A 4 2.37 -39.93 16.40
C GLN A 4 1.95 -39.70 14.94
N SER A 5 2.62 -40.30 13.95
CA SER A 5 2.20 -40.16 12.55
C SER A 5 0.98 -41.04 12.22
N GLN A 6 0.87 -42.24 12.81
CA GLN A 6 -0.27 -43.13 12.55
C GLN A 6 -1.61 -42.56 13.03
N LEU A 7 -1.61 -41.76 14.11
CA LEU A 7 -2.83 -41.12 14.62
C LEU A 7 -3.30 -39.98 13.71
N CYS A 8 -2.38 -39.19 13.14
CA CYS A 8 -2.71 -38.18 12.13
C CYS A 8 -3.25 -38.80 10.83
N TYR A 9 -2.73 -39.94 10.40
CA TYR A 9 -3.24 -40.62 9.20
C TYR A 9 -4.65 -41.18 9.40
N LEU A 10 -4.97 -41.71 10.59
CA LEU A 10 -6.31 -42.22 10.91
C LEU A 10 -7.36 -41.09 11.02
N ILE A 11 -6.96 -39.91 11.51
CA ILE A 11 -7.85 -38.74 11.60
C ILE A 11 -8.13 -38.16 10.21
N LEU A 12 -7.10 -38.02 9.36
CA LEU A 12 -7.25 -37.59 7.96
C LEU A 12 -8.10 -38.57 7.12
N PHE A 13 -8.00 -39.88 7.39
CA PHE A 13 -8.80 -40.88 6.69
C PHE A 13 -10.27 -40.86 7.13
N ALA A 14 -10.55 -40.62 8.41
CA ALA A 14 -11.91 -40.49 8.93
C ALA A 14 -12.62 -39.22 8.42
N GLU A 15 -11.90 -38.11 8.27
CA GLU A 15 -12.43 -36.87 7.70
C GLU A 15 -12.72 -36.99 6.19
N LEU A 16 -11.88 -37.71 5.44
CA LEU A 16 -12.14 -38.00 4.02
C LEU A 16 -13.37 -38.88 3.79
N ILE A 17 -13.61 -39.86 4.66
CA ILE A 17 -14.80 -40.73 4.59
C ILE A 17 -16.07 -39.93 4.92
N CYS A 18 -16.02 -39.00 5.88
CA CYS A 18 -17.13 -38.08 6.16
C CYS A 18 -17.46 -37.17 4.96
N LEU A 19 -16.45 -36.69 4.23
CA LEU A 19 -16.63 -35.89 3.01
C LEU A 19 -17.27 -36.68 1.85
N GLN A 20 -17.04 -37.99 1.76
CA GLN A 20 -17.68 -38.85 0.75
C GLN A 20 -19.13 -39.20 1.07
N ILE A 21 -19.53 -39.19 2.35
CA ILE A 21 -20.88 -39.52 2.79
C ILE A 21 -21.82 -38.29 2.72
N LEU A 22 -21.29 -37.07 2.83
CA LEU A 22 -22.07 -35.83 2.96
C LEU A 22 -22.29 -35.02 1.67
N ALA A 23 -21.69 -35.41 0.53
CA ALA A 23 -21.82 -34.66 -0.72
C ALA A 23 -22.00 -35.57 -1.95
N PRO A 24 -23.22 -36.03 -2.27
CA PRO A 24 -23.44 -36.78 -3.50
C PRO A 24 -23.64 -35.80 -4.65
N LYS A 25 -22.53 -35.32 -5.24
CA LYS A 25 -22.36 -34.88 -6.65
C LYS A 25 -21.17 -33.92 -6.76
N CYS A 26 -19.99 -34.45 -7.00
CA CYS A 26 -18.94 -33.73 -7.72
C CYS A 26 -18.17 -34.73 -8.58
N SER A 27 -18.02 -34.41 -9.86
CA SER A 27 -17.46 -35.29 -10.91
C SER A 27 -16.01 -35.70 -10.60
N ALA A 28 -15.74 -37.00 -10.72
CA ALA A 28 -14.48 -37.66 -10.38
C ALA A 28 -13.29 -37.34 -11.32
N GLU A 29 -13.48 -36.55 -12.39
CA GLU A 29 -12.40 -36.23 -13.33
C GLU A 29 -11.53 -35.01 -12.93
N LYS A 30 -12.03 -34.11 -12.07
CA LYS A 30 -11.27 -32.88 -11.68
C LYS A 30 -10.28 -33.09 -10.53
N THR A 31 -10.46 -34.13 -9.73
CA THR A 31 -9.59 -34.44 -8.57
C THR A 31 -8.33 -35.21 -8.98
N GLN A 32 -8.38 -35.97 -10.09
CA GLN A 32 -7.27 -36.78 -10.57
C GLN A 32 -6.12 -35.93 -11.16
N GLY A 33 -6.46 -34.90 -11.95
CA GLY A 33 -5.44 -34.00 -12.55
C GLY A 33 -4.66 -33.17 -11.54
N MET A 34 -5.27 -32.84 -10.40
CA MET A 34 -4.59 -32.13 -9.30
C MET A 34 -3.61 -33.04 -8.55
N MET A 35 -3.96 -34.31 -8.36
CA MET A 35 -3.09 -35.32 -7.74
C MET A 35 -1.92 -35.71 -8.64
N ASP A 36 -2.12 -35.83 -9.95
CA ASP A 36 -1.05 -36.18 -10.89
C ASP A 36 0.00 -35.05 -11.03
N SER A 37 -0.43 -33.79 -10.95
CA SER A 37 0.46 -32.61 -10.95
C SER A 37 1.31 -32.54 -9.67
N PHE A 38 0.72 -32.85 -8.51
CA PHE A 38 1.41 -32.90 -7.23
C PHE A 38 2.41 -34.08 -7.15
N MET A 39 2.03 -35.25 -7.68
CA MET A 39 2.92 -36.42 -7.71
C MET A 39 4.04 -36.29 -8.75
N GLY A 40 3.83 -35.54 -9.84
CA GLY A 40 4.86 -35.19 -10.80
C GLY A 40 5.96 -34.29 -10.20
N PHE A 41 5.58 -33.34 -9.35
CA PHE A 41 6.51 -32.48 -8.61
C PHE A 41 7.42 -33.28 -7.65
N LEU A 42 6.92 -34.36 -7.07
CA LEU A 42 7.68 -35.21 -6.14
C LEU A 42 8.66 -36.18 -6.82
N ARG A 43 8.54 -36.43 -8.13
CA ARG A 43 9.35 -37.43 -8.87
C ARG A 43 10.62 -36.87 -9.54
N GLY A 44 10.85 -35.55 -9.48
CA GLY A 44 11.87 -34.86 -10.28
C GLY A 44 13.18 -34.47 -9.57
N ARG A 45 13.76 -35.30 -8.69
CA ARG A 45 15.13 -35.04 -8.16
C ARG A 45 16.06 -36.25 -8.33
N PRO A 46 17.30 -36.08 -8.82
CA PRO A 46 18.32 -37.12 -8.80
C PRO A 46 18.86 -37.32 -7.38
N THR A 47 19.06 -38.58 -7.00
CA THR A 47 19.63 -39.03 -5.73
C THR A 47 21.16 -38.84 -5.74
N ILE A 48 21.69 -38.02 -4.83
CA ILE A 48 23.13 -37.98 -4.49
C ILE A 48 23.30 -38.73 -3.17
N GLN A 49 24.14 -39.76 -3.17
CA GLN A 49 24.50 -40.52 -1.96
C GLN A 49 25.41 -39.68 -1.05
N VAL A 50 25.06 -39.58 0.22
CA VAL A 50 25.89 -38.95 1.26
C VAL A 50 26.53 -40.05 2.11
N THR A 51 27.85 -40.13 2.07
CA THR A 51 28.67 -40.87 3.04
C THR A 51 28.81 -40.05 4.32
N GLU A 52 28.60 -40.70 5.47
CA GLU A 52 28.76 -40.12 6.80
C GLU A 52 30.22 -39.75 7.08
N GLN A 53 30.51 -38.46 7.19
CA GLN A 53 31.58 -37.97 8.07
C GLN A 53 31.11 -36.71 8.80
N THR A 54 31.02 -36.86 10.11
CA THR A 54 30.72 -35.87 11.14
C THR A 54 31.65 -34.65 11.07
N GLN A 55 31.12 -33.48 10.72
CA GLN A 55 31.56 -32.19 11.25
C GLN A 55 30.34 -31.29 11.42
N GLN A 56 30.12 -30.82 12.65
CA GLN A 56 29.14 -29.80 13.02
C GLN A 56 29.23 -28.59 12.07
N GLN A 57 28.17 -28.33 11.31
CA GLN A 57 27.92 -27.02 10.72
C GLN A 57 26.58 -26.49 11.21
N ASN A 58 26.71 -25.42 11.98
CA ASN A 58 25.69 -24.59 12.57
C ASN A 58 24.78 -24.03 11.46
N SER A 59 23.48 -24.31 11.52
CA SER A 59 22.46 -23.63 10.73
C SER A 59 22.29 -22.22 11.28
N SER A 60 23.01 -21.25 10.73
CA SER A 60 22.88 -19.84 11.12
C SER A 60 21.70 -19.18 10.39
N PHE A 61 20.62 -19.01 11.14
CA PHE A 61 19.58 -18.02 10.90
C PHE A 61 20.21 -16.62 10.99
N PRO A 62 19.90 -15.65 10.12
CA PRO A 62 20.40 -14.30 10.34
C PRO A 62 19.50 -13.62 11.38
N VAL A 63 19.82 -13.78 12.67
CA VAL A 63 20.17 -12.70 13.62
C VAL A 63 20.88 -13.35 14.83
N GLU A 64 22.17 -13.69 14.68
CA GLU A 64 23.07 -13.94 15.81
C GLU A 64 24.17 -12.88 15.82
N ALA A 65 23.84 -11.66 16.22
CA ALA A 65 24.75 -10.68 16.85
C ALA A 65 24.11 -9.28 16.79
N PRO A 66 23.31 -8.90 17.79
CA PRO A 66 22.83 -7.53 17.96
C PRO A 66 23.97 -6.50 17.90
N ASP A 67 25.15 -6.87 18.35
CA ASP A 67 26.35 -6.02 18.39
C ASP A 67 26.89 -5.66 17.00
N GLU A 68 26.68 -6.50 15.98
CA GLU A 68 27.09 -6.19 14.61
C GLU A 68 26.15 -5.19 13.94
N VAL A 69 24.85 -5.30 14.23
CA VAL A 69 23.84 -4.33 13.80
C VAL A 69 24.09 -2.97 14.46
N VAL A 70 24.39 -2.96 15.77
CA VAL A 70 24.76 -1.74 16.51
C VAL A 70 26.02 -1.10 15.91
N LYS A 71 27.04 -1.88 15.55
CA LYS A 71 28.24 -1.34 14.88
C LYS A 71 27.94 -0.74 13.51
N MET A 72 27.05 -1.36 12.72
CA MET A 72 26.61 -0.81 11.44
C MET A 72 25.83 0.50 11.59
N VAL A 73 24.95 0.60 12.58
CA VAL A 73 24.19 1.82 12.89
C VAL A 73 25.10 2.93 13.45
N GLN A 74 26.04 2.59 14.33
CA GLN A 74 27.02 3.55 14.83
C GLN A 74 27.90 4.10 13.70
N LYS A 75 28.21 3.25 12.70
CA LYS A 75 28.92 3.64 11.49
C LYS A 75 28.07 4.57 10.62
N SER A 76 26.78 4.27 10.40
CA SER A 76 25.89 5.16 9.63
C SER A 76 25.66 6.52 10.30
N ILE A 77 25.57 6.56 11.63
CA ILE A 77 25.47 7.81 12.41
C ILE A 77 26.78 8.62 12.31
N ASN A 78 27.94 7.97 12.37
CA ASN A 78 29.24 8.63 12.23
C ASN A 78 29.49 9.13 10.79
N ASP A 79 29.01 8.40 9.79
CA ASP A 79 29.05 8.85 8.39
C ASP A 79 28.10 10.04 8.17
N SER A 80 26.94 10.06 8.83
CA SER A 80 26.01 11.20 8.84
C SER A 80 26.64 12.47 9.45
N ARG A 81 27.48 12.33 10.49
CA ARG A 81 28.21 13.47 11.09
C ARG A 81 29.32 14.02 10.19
N ARG A 82 29.85 13.23 9.25
CA ARG A 82 30.84 13.69 8.26
C ARG A 82 30.21 14.39 7.05
N GLN A 83 28.88 14.33 6.89
CA GLN A 83 28.11 14.97 5.80
C GLN A 83 27.45 16.31 6.18
N LEU A 84 27.93 17.00 7.21
CA LEU A 84 27.45 18.34 7.60
C LEU A 84 27.69 19.44 6.52
N SER A 85 28.24 19.10 5.35
CA SER A 85 28.38 19.98 4.20
C SER A 85 27.21 19.94 3.18
N TYR A 86 26.20 19.10 3.37
CA TYR A 86 25.03 18.96 2.45
C TYR A 86 23.87 19.95 2.71
N LEU A 87 24.11 21.03 3.47
CA LEU A 87 23.12 22.00 3.96
C LEU A 87 22.61 23.02 2.91
N SER A 88 22.36 22.62 1.66
CA SER A 88 21.90 23.59 0.63
C SER A 88 20.53 23.35 0.00
N CYS A 89 19.82 22.24 0.25
CA CYS A 89 18.47 22.05 -0.31
C CYS A 89 17.39 21.64 0.72
N GLY A 90 17.78 21.15 1.90
CA GLY A 90 17.27 21.59 3.22
C GLY A 90 15.76 21.57 3.49
N THR A 91 14.98 20.64 2.94
CA THR A 91 13.55 20.52 3.26
C THR A 91 13.34 19.99 4.69
N GLY A 92 14.33 19.27 5.22
CA GLY A 92 14.25 18.59 6.50
C GLY A 92 13.69 17.18 6.40
N ASN A 93 13.21 16.77 5.21
CA ASN A 93 12.82 15.39 4.92
C ASN A 93 14.07 14.60 4.45
N PRO A 94 14.52 13.58 5.20
CA PRO A 94 15.78 12.90 4.92
C PRO A 94 15.76 12.05 3.64
N ILE A 95 14.59 11.58 3.20
CA ILE A 95 14.46 10.83 1.95
C ILE A 95 14.68 11.78 0.78
N ASP A 96 13.91 12.85 0.74
CA ASP A 96 13.97 13.87 -0.30
C ASP A 96 15.34 14.54 -0.33
N ASP A 97 15.86 14.92 0.84
CA ASP A 97 17.14 15.60 0.95
C ASP A 97 18.30 14.71 0.43
N CYS A 98 18.17 13.39 0.45
CA CYS A 98 19.22 12.46 -0.03
C CYS A 98 19.41 12.49 -1.56
N TRP A 99 18.34 12.67 -2.34
CA TRP A 99 18.40 12.66 -3.80
C TRP A 99 18.04 14.01 -4.45
N ARG A 100 17.12 14.81 -3.90
CA ARG A 100 16.72 16.11 -4.47
C ARG A 100 17.78 17.19 -4.29
N CYS A 101 18.61 17.08 -3.25
CA CYS A 101 19.71 18.01 -3.01
C CYS A 101 20.90 17.80 -3.96
N GLU A 102 20.89 16.73 -4.76
CA GLU A 102 21.95 16.42 -5.70
C GLU A 102 21.83 17.27 -6.97
N PRO A 103 22.90 17.96 -7.41
CA PRO A 103 22.88 18.67 -8.67
C PRO A 103 22.67 17.72 -9.85
N ASN A 104 21.61 17.92 -10.63
CA ASN A 104 21.22 17.05 -11.76
C ASN A 104 20.66 15.68 -11.34
N TRP A 105 19.96 15.59 -10.21
CA TRP A 105 19.24 14.37 -9.81
C TRP A 105 18.36 13.78 -10.93
N GLN A 106 17.86 14.62 -11.84
CA GLN A 106 17.09 14.21 -13.02
C GLN A 106 17.90 13.31 -13.96
N MET A 107 19.22 13.51 -14.03
CA MET A 107 20.15 12.71 -14.83
C MET A 107 20.59 11.43 -14.10
N ASN A 108 20.53 11.41 -12.77
CA ASN A 108 20.91 10.28 -11.94
C ASN A 108 19.69 9.65 -11.24
N ARG A 109 18.71 9.21 -12.04
CA ARG A 109 17.44 8.68 -11.52
C ARG A 109 17.63 7.53 -10.54
N GLN A 110 18.55 6.62 -10.83
CA GLN A 110 18.74 5.40 -10.05
C GLN A 110 19.31 5.64 -8.64
N ARG A 111 19.92 6.81 -8.38
CA ARG A 111 20.37 7.20 -7.04
C ARG A 111 19.23 7.25 -6.03
N LEU A 112 17.99 7.47 -6.48
CA LEU A 112 16.80 7.40 -5.63
C LEU A 112 16.78 6.13 -4.76
N ALA A 113 17.17 4.98 -5.32
CA ALA A 113 17.16 3.69 -4.62
C ALA A 113 18.13 3.60 -3.43
N ASP A 114 19.03 4.58 -3.24
CA ASP A 114 19.92 4.67 -2.07
C ASP A 114 19.33 5.50 -0.92
N CYS A 115 18.16 6.11 -1.14
CA CYS A 115 17.56 7.09 -0.22
C CYS A 115 16.38 6.56 0.58
N ALA A 116 15.99 5.30 0.36
CA ALA A 116 14.97 4.64 1.15
C ALA A 116 15.42 4.55 2.62
N ILE A 117 14.46 4.69 3.53
CA ILE A 117 14.67 4.53 4.97
C ILE A 117 13.70 3.47 5.50
N GLY A 118 13.57 3.32 6.81
CA GLY A 118 12.57 2.42 7.36
C GLY A 118 12.97 0.95 7.20
N PHE A 119 11.98 0.07 7.30
CA PHE A 119 12.16 -1.36 7.05
C PHE A 119 12.33 -1.69 5.56
N GLY A 120 11.95 -0.78 4.66
CA GLY A 120 12.09 -0.90 3.21
C GLY A 120 13.39 -0.30 2.66
N ARG A 121 14.32 0.14 3.51
CA ARG A 121 15.58 0.80 3.12
C ARG A 121 16.43 -0.01 2.12
N ASP A 122 16.31 -1.33 2.15
CA ASP A 122 17.08 -2.25 1.31
C ASP A 122 16.35 -2.59 0.00
N ALA A 123 15.21 -1.95 -0.29
CA ALA A 123 14.49 -2.08 -1.56
C ALA A 123 15.26 -1.38 -2.69
N ILE A 124 16.06 -2.15 -3.44
CA ILE A 124 16.88 -1.59 -4.52
C ILE A 124 16.13 -1.40 -5.85
N GLY A 125 14.91 -1.89 -5.96
CA GLY A 125 14.13 -1.82 -7.20
C GLY A 125 14.88 -2.38 -8.41
N GLY A 126 14.82 -1.66 -9.52
CA GLY A 126 15.56 -1.93 -10.75
C GLY A 126 16.95 -1.28 -10.84
N LYS A 127 17.55 -0.87 -9.72
CA LYS A 127 18.89 -0.25 -9.69
C LYS A 127 19.92 -1.17 -10.37
N ASN A 128 20.87 -0.57 -11.10
CA ASN A 128 21.87 -1.22 -11.95
C ASN A 128 21.28 -1.93 -13.18
N GLY A 129 19.95 -1.97 -13.30
CA GLY A 129 19.25 -2.35 -14.51
C GLY A 129 19.32 -1.28 -15.59
N ARG A 130 19.03 -1.67 -16.81
CA ARG A 130 18.86 -0.72 -17.92
C ARG A 130 17.56 0.06 -17.75
N TYR A 131 17.50 1.24 -18.37
CA TYR A 131 16.25 1.97 -18.47
C TYR A 131 15.30 1.27 -19.45
N TYR A 132 14.03 1.20 -19.08
CA TYR A 132 12.93 0.84 -19.98
C TYR A 132 12.04 2.07 -20.12
N VAL A 133 11.83 2.54 -21.35
CA VAL A 133 10.97 3.71 -21.61
C VAL A 133 9.60 3.22 -22.05
N VAL A 134 8.57 3.52 -21.27
CA VAL A 134 7.18 3.31 -21.65
C VAL A 134 6.81 4.39 -22.66
N THR A 135 6.39 3.93 -23.83
CA THR A 135 6.03 4.76 -25.01
C THR A 135 4.60 4.52 -25.46
N ASP A 136 3.96 3.45 -24.97
CA ASP A 136 2.60 3.04 -25.30
C ASP A 136 1.82 2.81 -24.00
N SER A 137 0.75 3.58 -23.78
CA SER A 137 -0.10 3.48 -22.59
C SER A 137 -1.17 2.38 -22.67
N SER A 138 -1.28 1.67 -23.81
CA SER A 138 -2.28 0.63 -24.00
C SER A 138 -1.99 -0.65 -23.21
N ASP A 139 -3.06 -1.36 -22.84
CA ASP A 139 -3.00 -2.65 -22.13
C ASP A 139 -3.98 -3.65 -22.75
N GLU A 140 -3.89 -3.83 -24.07
CA GLU A 140 -4.91 -4.57 -24.83
C GLU A 140 -4.95 -6.07 -24.54
N ASP A 141 -3.78 -6.67 -24.26
CA ASP A 141 -3.58 -8.10 -24.03
C ASP A 141 -2.73 -8.34 -22.77
N ALA A 142 -3.37 -8.86 -21.72
CA ALA A 142 -2.74 -9.16 -20.44
C ALA A 142 -1.82 -10.39 -20.50
N VAL A 143 -1.91 -11.21 -21.55
CA VAL A 143 -1.07 -12.39 -21.80
C VAL A 143 0.09 -12.03 -22.72
N ASN A 144 -0.08 -11.21 -23.75
CA ASN A 144 1.00 -10.88 -24.70
C ASN A 144 1.20 -9.36 -24.80
N PRO A 145 1.72 -8.72 -23.75
CA PRO A 145 1.91 -7.27 -23.75
C PRO A 145 2.94 -6.86 -24.81
N LYS A 146 2.66 -5.77 -25.53
CA LYS A 146 3.56 -5.22 -26.56
C LYS A 146 4.80 -4.58 -25.91
N PRO A 147 6.01 -4.76 -26.47
CA PRO A 147 7.15 -3.93 -26.12
C PRO A 147 6.79 -2.44 -26.28
N GLY A 148 7.20 -1.61 -25.31
CA GLY A 148 6.81 -0.21 -25.18
C GLY A 148 5.74 0.03 -24.12
N THR A 149 4.99 -0.99 -23.67
CA THR A 149 3.97 -0.84 -22.61
C THR A 149 4.52 -1.07 -21.21
N LEU A 150 3.81 -0.54 -20.21
CA LEU A 150 4.14 -0.78 -18.80
C LEU A 150 4.06 -2.26 -18.44
N ARG A 151 3.03 -2.98 -18.90
CA ARG A 151 2.88 -4.43 -18.64
C ARG A 151 4.05 -5.23 -19.17
N HIS A 152 4.53 -4.93 -20.38
CA HIS A 152 5.72 -5.61 -20.89
C HIS A 152 6.94 -5.31 -20.02
N ALA A 153 7.12 -4.06 -19.60
CA ALA A 153 8.27 -3.66 -18.79
C ALA A 153 8.35 -4.40 -17.44
N VAL A 154 7.25 -4.46 -16.69
CA VAL A 154 7.28 -4.96 -15.31
C VAL A 154 7.44 -6.48 -15.18
N ILE A 155 7.14 -7.23 -16.24
CA ILE A 155 7.25 -8.70 -16.21
C ILE A 155 8.64 -9.23 -16.59
N GLN A 156 9.54 -8.40 -17.13
CA GLN A 156 10.85 -8.88 -17.60
C GLN A 156 11.69 -9.49 -16.46
N ASP A 157 12.59 -10.42 -16.79
CA ASP A 157 13.44 -11.07 -15.78
C ASP A 157 14.56 -10.16 -15.28
N GLU A 158 15.14 -9.34 -16.17
CA GLU A 158 16.21 -8.44 -15.78
C GLU A 158 15.72 -7.31 -14.86
N PRO A 159 16.59 -6.76 -14.00
CA PRO A 159 16.30 -5.53 -13.29
C PRO A 159 16.01 -4.40 -14.30
N LEU A 160 14.92 -3.66 -14.08
CA LEU A 160 14.55 -2.54 -14.97
C LEU A 160 14.17 -1.29 -14.19
N TRP A 161 14.76 -0.18 -14.59
CA TRP A 161 14.34 1.15 -14.18
C TRP A 161 13.37 1.72 -15.22
N ILE A 162 12.09 1.66 -14.93
CA ILE A 162 11.00 1.95 -15.86
C ILE A 162 10.64 3.43 -15.74
N ILE A 163 10.75 4.16 -16.86
CA ILE A 163 10.39 5.58 -16.97
C ILE A 163 9.38 5.78 -18.08
N PHE A 164 8.80 6.97 -18.17
CA PHE A 164 7.73 7.30 -19.12
C PHE A 164 8.21 8.37 -20.09
N GLN A 165 7.90 8.21 -21.38
CA GLN A 165 8.30 9.15 -22.43
C GLN A 165 7.55 10.48 -22.34
N SER A 166 6.28 10.44 -21.92
CA SER A 166 5.38 11.58 -21.82
C SER A 166 4.35 11.32 -20.73
N ASP A 167 3.54 12.32 -20.46
CA ASP A 167 2.33 12.18 -19.64
C ASP A 167 1.44 11.08 -20.23
N MET A 168 0.88 10.24 -19.38
CA MET A 168 0.11 9.06 -19.79
C MET A 168 -0.94 8.69 -18.75
N VAL A 169 -2.13 8.33 -19.24
CA VAL A 169 -3.14 7.59 -18.46
C VAL A 169 -3.12 6.15 -18.94
N ILE A 170 -2.80 5.22 -18.04
CA ILE A 170 -2.68 3.79 -18.27
C ILE A 170 -3.89 3.12 -17.64
N GLN A 171 -4.82 2.69 -18.49
CA GLN A 171 -5.98 1.92 -18.09
C GLN A 171 -5.68 0.43 -18.24
N LEU A 172 -5.38 -0.24 -17.13
CA LEU A 172 -5.07 -1.67 -17.15
C LEU A 172 -6.37 -2.47 -17.27
N LYS A 173 -6.38 -3.46 -18.16
CA LYS A 173 -7.54 -4.36 -18.31
C LYS A 173 -7.62 -5.39 -17.20
N GLU A 174 -6.47 -5.84 -16.73
CA GLU A 174 -6.31 -6.86 -15.69
C GLU A 174 -5.23 -6.42 -14.70
N GLU A 175 -5.15 -7.06 -13.52
CA GLU A 175 -4.11 -6.76 -12.53
C GLU A 175 -2.71 -6.67 -13.17
N LEU A 176 -1.96 -5.61 -12.87
CA LEU A 176 -0.57 -5.47 -13.31
C LEU A 176 0.33 -6.31 -12.40
N MET A 177 0.40 -7.60 -12.73
CA MET A 177 1.37 -8.52 -12.14
C MET A 177 2.77 -8.14 -12.61
N MET A 178 3.76 -8.28 -11.72
CA MET A 178 5.16 -7.92 -12.02
C MET A 178 6.15 -8.95 -11.48
N ASN A 179 7.35 -8.92 -12.04
CA ASN A 179 8.50 -9.68 -11.57
C ASN A 179 9.34 -8.84 -10.58
N SER A 180 10.31 -9.47 -9.91
CA SER A 180 11.21 -8.82 -8.96
C SER A 180 12.14 -7.79 -9.62
N PHE A 181 12.76 -6.92 -8.81
CA PHE A 181 13.76 -5.93 -9.25
C PHE A 181 13.24 -4.93 -10.27
N LYS A 182 12.13 -4.27 -9.93
CA LYS A 182 11.50 -3.25 -10.79
C LYS A 182 11.41 -1.93 -10.05
N THR A 183 11.74 -0.85 -10.76
CA THR A 183 11.38 0.51 -10.34
C THR A 183 10.41 1.07 -11.35
N ILE A 184 9.22 1.49 -10.92
CA ILE A 184 8.34 2.37 -11.69
C ILE A 184 8.63 3.80 -11.23
N ASP A 185 9.19 4.63 -12.11
CA ASP A 185 9.61 6.00 -11.81
C ASP A 185 8.89 6.99 -12.73
N GLY A 186 7.83 7.60 -12.20
CA GLY A 186 7.02 8.60 -12.90
C GLY A 186 7.65 9.98 -13.00
N ARG A 187 8.83 10.25 -12.40
CA ARG A 187 9.42 11.59 -12.44
C ARG A 187 9.60 12.09 -13.87
N GLY A 188 9.17 13.32 -14.13
CA GLY A 188 9.29 13.97 -15.43
C GLY A 188 8.13 13.73 -16.39
N ALA A 189 7.10 12.98 -15.97
CA ALA A 189 5.85 12.82 -16.68
C ALA A 189 4.69 12.79 -15.68
N ASP A 190 3.50 13.22 -16.08
CA ASP A 190 2.28 13.02 -15.31
C ASP A 190 1.66 11.65 -15.66
N VAL A 191 1.85 10.68 -14.76
CA VAL A 191 1.54 9.28 -15.01
C VAL A 191 0.43 8.83 -14.09
N HIS A 192 -0.70 8.45 -14.68
CA HIS A 192 -1.87 7.94 -13.99
C HIS A 192 -2.06 6.46 -14.33
N ILE A 193 -2.18 5.61 -13.30
CA ILE A 193 -2.67 4.24 -13.42
C ILE A 193 -4.10 4.26 -12.87
N ALA A 194 -5.08 4.24 -13.76
CA ALA A 194 -6.46 4.58 -13.38
C ALA A 194 -7.54 3.98 -14.27
N HIS A 195 -8.78 4.01 -13.77
CA HIS A 195 -10.01 3.63 -14.49
C HIS A 195 -10.07 2.16 -14.92
N GLY A 196 -9.29 1.29 -14.29
CA GLY A 196 -9.18 -0.13 -14.61
C GLY A 196 -8.65 -0.91 -13.43
N ALA A 197 -8.07 -2.07 -13.68
CA ALA A 197 -7.30 -2.76 -12.66
C ALA A 197 -6.06 -1.93 -12.27
N CYS A 198 -5.40 -2.32 -11.18
CA CYS A 198 -4.19 -1.65 -10.71
C CYS A 198 -3.09 -2.66 -10.35
N ILE A 199 -2.23 -2.35 -9.38
CA ILE A 199 -0.93 -3.00 -9.22
C ILE A 199 -1.02 -4.19 -8.26
N THR A 200 -0.44 -5.33 -8.65
CA THR A 200 -0.33 -6.51 -7.78
C THR A 200 1.11 -7.01 -7.70
N ILE A 201 1.73 -6.84 -6.52
CA ILE A 201 3.07 -7.29 -6.14
C ILE A 201 2.94 -8.63 -5.40
N GLN A 202 2.96 -9.74 -6.14
CA GLN A 202 2.73 -11.07 -5.57
C GLN A 202 3.99 -11.94 -5.61
N PHE A 203 4.44 -12.38 -4.42
CA PHE A 203 5.59 -13.27 -4.21
C PHE A 203 6.91 -12.81 -4.86
N VAL A 204 7.09 -11.49 -4.97
CA VAL A 204 8.29 -10.88 -5.56
C VAL A 204 8.99 -9.95 -4.57
N THR A 205 10.20 -9.54 -4.94
CA THR A 205 11.09 -8.79 -4.06
C THR A 205 11.73 -7.60 -4.79
N ASN A 206 12.17 -6.60 -4.02
CA ASN A 206 12.90 -5.43 -4.54
C ASN A 206 12.07 -4.63 -5.55
N ILE A 207 11.00 -4.02 -5.07
CA ILE A 207 10.11 -3.18 -5.89
C ILE A 207 10.13 -1.76 -5.37
N ILE A 208 10.29 -0.79 -6.26
CA ILE A 208 10.09 0.63 -5.99
C ILE A 208 8.95 1.13 -6.88
N ILE A 209 7.93 1.74 -6.28
CA ILE A 209 6.89 2.49 -6.99
C ILE A 209 7.02 3.94 -6.57
N HIS A 210 7.39 4.80 -7.52
CA HIS A 210 7.74 6.17 -7.24
C HIS A 210 7.12 7.18 -8.22
N GLY A 211 6.49 8.23 -7.70
CA GLY A 211 6.10 9.38 -8.51
C GLY A 211 4.94 9.13 -9.47
N VAL A 212 3.99 8.25 -9.14
CA VAL A 212 2.81 7.95 -9.97
C VAL A 212 1.50 8.20 -9.25
N SER A 213 0.46 8.57 -9.99
CA SER A 213 -0.91 8.72 -9.51
C SER A 213 -1.68 7.41 -9.71
N ILE A 214 -2.30 6.87 -8.66
CA ILE A 214 -3.06 5.61 -8.69
C ILE A 214 -4.46 5.87 -8.13
N HIS A 215 -5.48 5.81 -8.98
CA HIS A 215 -6.83 6.14 -8.55
C HIS A 215 -7.90 5.51 -9.45
N ASP A 216 -9.16 5.52 -8.99
CA ASP A 216 -10.27 4.93 -9.74
C ASP A 216 -9.99 3.48 -10.16
N CYS A 217 -9.33 2.72 -9.28
CA CYS A 217 -9.07 1.30 -9.50
C CYS A 217 -10.37 0.49 -9.33
N PHE A 218 -10.64 -0.41 -10.26
CA PHE A 218 -11.80 -1.29 -10.28
C PHE A 218 -11.38 -2.76 -10.27
N GLN A 219 -12.34 -3.62 -9.94
CA GLN A 219 -12.16 -5.06 -10.00
C GLN A 219 -11.98 -5.50 -11.46
N ALA A 220 -11.02 -6.38 -11.69
CA ALA A 220 -10.81 -7.09 -12.95
C ALA A 220 -10.44 -8.55 -12.66
N GLY A 221 -10.49 -9.42 -13.65
CA GLY A 221 -10.12 -10.81 -13.49
C GLY A 221 -11.02 -11.75 -14.27
N ASN A 222 -10.99 -13.03 -13.88
CA ASN A 222 -11.47 -14.15 -14.69
C ASN A 222 -10.79 -14.16 -16.06
N ALA A 223 -9.47 -13.93 -16.05
CA ALA A 223 -8.63 -13.82 -17.22
C ALA A 223 -7.28 -14.49 -16.99
N MET A 224 -6.62 -14.85 -18.09
CA MET A 224 -5.21 -15.24 -18.06
C MET A 224 -4.36 -13.97 -18.01
N VAL A 225 -3.41 -13.91 -17.08
CA VAL A 225 -2.53 -12.76 -16.89
C VAL A 225 -1.08 -13.20 -16.79
N ARG A 226 -0.20 -12.55 -17.57
CA ARG A 226 1.23 -12.79 -17.55
C ARG A 226 1.91 -12.06 -16.39
N ASN A 227 2.82 -12.74 -15.70
CA ASN A 227 3.63 -12.19 -14.61
C ASN A 227 5.15 -12.36 -14.82
N THR A 228 5.59 -13.26 -15.71
CA THR A 228 6.98 -13.36 -16.18
C THR A 228 7.01 -13.62 -17.71
N PRO A 229 8.16 -13.54 -18.40
CA PRO A 229 8.21 -13.78 -19.85
C PRO A 229 7.78 -15.21 -20.22
N GLU A 230 7.99 -16.19 -19.33
CA GLU A 230 7.66 -17.60 -19.55
C GLU A 230 6.36 -18.05 -18.88
N HIS A 231 5.82 -17.28 -17.93
CA HIS A 231 4.66 -17.71 -17.14
C HIS A 231 3.49 -16.72 -17.19
N TYR A 232 2.30 -17.27 -17.38
CA TYR A 232 1.01 -16.61 -17.20
C TYR A 232 0.03 -17.59 -16.55
N GLY A 233 -0.91 -17.07 -15.75
CA GLY A 233 -1.83 -17.89 -14.97
C GLY A 233 -3.24 -17.31 -14.92
N TRP A 234 -4.20 -18.14 -14.54
CA TRP A 234 -5.58 -17.69 -14.35
C TRP A 234 -5.68 -16.83 -13.09
N ARG A 235 -6.28 -15.64 -13.24
CA ARG A 235 -6.59 -14.72 -12.14
C ARG A 235 -8.08 -14.66 -11.91
N THR A 236 -8.50 -14.80 -10.66
CA THR A 236 -9.88 -14.51 -10.24
C THR A 236 -10.10 -13.01 -10.17
N VAL A 237 -11.34 -12.62 -9.88
CA VAL A 237 -11.70 -11.21 -9.67
C VAL A 237 -10.86 -10.62 -8.54
N SER A 238 -10.18 -9.51 -8.81
CA SER A 238 -9.45 -8.71 -7.83
C SER A 238 -10.40 -7.87 -6.98
N ASP A 239 -9.94 -7.41 -5.82
CA ASP A 239 -10.74 -6.55 -4.94
C ASP A 239 -10.85 -5.10 -5.47
N GLY A 240 -9.93 -4.71 -6.37
CA GLY A 240 -9.85 -3.36 -6.92
C GLY A 240 -9.06 -2.40 -6.03
N ASP A 241 -8.01 -2.92 -5.38
CA ASP A 241 -7.06 -2.13 -4.62
C ASP A 241 -6.15 -1.29 -5.54
N GLY A 242 -5.60 -0.19 -5.03
CA GLY A 242 -4.56 0.58 -5.74
C GLY A 242 -3.26 -0.21 -5.89
N ILE A 243 -2.69 -0.65 -4.77
CA ILE A 243 -1.49 -1.48 -4.72
C ILE A 243 -1.75 -2.65 -3.77
N SER A 244 -1.78 -3.87 -4.30
CA SER A 244 -1.88 -5.10 -3.52
C SER A 244 -0.51 -5.77 -3.40
N ILE A 245 -0.08 -6.05 -2.17
CA ILE A 245 1.19 -6.70 -1.85
C ILE A 245 0.89 -8.04 -1.16
N PHE A 246 1.27 -9.12 -1.83
CA PHE A 246 0.98 -10.48 -1.39
C PHE A 246 2.28 -11.27 -1.23
N GLY A 247 2.71 -11.52 0.01
CA GLY A 247 3.98 -12.20 0.29
C GLY A 247 5.20 -11.51 -0.32
N GLY A 248 5.16 -10.17 -0.46
CA GLY A 248 6.23 -9.37 -1.03
C GLY A 248 7.25 -8.91 0.01
N ARG A 249 8.49 -8.66 -0.41
CA ARG A 249 9.55 -8.16 0.50
C ARG A 249 10.48 -7.13 -0.14
N TYR A 250 11.05 -6.24 0.68
CA TYR A 250 11.89 -5.13 0.21
C TYR A 250 11.13 -4.27 -0.80
N ILE A 251 10.10 -3.59 -0.32
CA ILE A 251 9.20 -2.78 -1.13
C ILE A 251 9.21 -1.35 -0.64
N TRP A 252 9.27 -0.41 -1.57
CA TRP A 252 9.21 1.01 -1.30
C TRP A 252 8.18 1.71 -2.19
N ILE A 253 7.17 2.31 -1.56
CA ILE A 253 6.13 3.11 -2.22
C ILE A 253 6.35 4.55 -1.81
N ASP A 254 6.76 5.39 -2.75
CA ASP A 254 7.26 6.73 -2.48
C ASP A 254 6.67 7.79 -3.41
N HIS A 255 6.32 8.97 -2.92
CA HIS A 255 5.84 10.08 -3.77
C HIS A 255 4.68 9.70 -4.72
N CYS A 256 3.80 8.80 -4.30
CA CYS A 256 2.62 8.44 -5.06
C CYS A 256 1.41 9.25 -4.58
N SER A 257 0.46 9.52 -5.47
CA SER A 257 -0.86 10.07 -5.10
C SER A 257 -1.91 8.97 -5.23
N LEU A 258 -2.63 8.66 -4.16
CA LEU A 258 -3.59 7.55 -4.13
C LEU A 258 -4.98 8.01 -3.67
N SER A 259 -6.03 7.63 -4.42
CA SER A 259 -7.42 8.01 -4.09
C SER A 259 -8.47 7.15 -4.79
N ASN A 260 -9.70 7.13 -4.27
CA ASN A 260 -10.91 6.63 -4.94
C ASN A 260 -10.79 5.25 -5.60
N CYS A 261 -10.12 4.28 -4.97
CA CYS A 261 -10.13 2.89 -5.44
C CYS A 261 -11.41 2.16 -5.02
N LYS A 262 -11.65 0.98 -5.59
CA LYS A 262 -12.86 0.21 -5.28
C LYS A 262 -12.85 -0.40 -3.87
N ASP A 263 -11.71 -0.90 -3.39
CA ASP A 263 -11.56 -1.41 -2.02
C ASP A 263 -10.46 -0.69 -1.23
N GLY A 264 -9.22 -1.16 -1.20
CA GLY A 264 -8.07 -0.55 -0.51
C GLY A 264 -7.26 0.41 -1.38
N LEU A 265 -6.49 1.35 -0.80
CA LEU A 265 -5.43 2.03 -1.55
C LEU A 265 -4.14 1.19 -1.54
N ILE A 266 -3.71 0.75 -0.36
CA ILE A 266 -2.53 -0.12 -0.20
C ILE A 266 -2.84 -1.26 0.76
N ASP A 267 -2.80 -2.49 0.25
CA ASP A 267 -3.02 -3.69 1.05
C ASP A 267 -1.75 -4.55 1.05
N ALA A 268 -1.25 -4.91 2.23
CA ALA A 268 -0.08 -5.78 2.39
C ALA A 268 -0.40 -6.96 3.29
N ILE A 269 -0.29 -8.18 2.76
CA ILE A 269 -0.82 -9.39 3.41
C ILE A 269 0.11 -10.59 3.18
N MET A 270 -0.18 -11.72 3.82
CA MET A 270 0.42 -13.03 3.51
C MET A 270 1.93 -13.08 3.72
N GLY A 271 2.39 -12.58 4.86
CA GLY A 271 3.80 -12.57 5.26
C GLY A 271 4.64 -11.49 4.57
N SER A 272 3.99 -10.48 3.98
CA SER A 272 4.71 -9.34 3.41
C SER A 272 5.49 -8.58 4.49
N THR A 273 6.73 -8.17 4.21
CA THR A 273 7.61 -7.52 5.20
C THR A 273 8.69 -6.67 4.55
N ALA A 274 9.48 -5.94 5.34
CA ALA A 274 10.50 -5.01 4.85
C ALA A 274 9.92 -3.98 3.87
N ILE A 275 8.90 -3.24 4.32
CA ILE A 275 8.15 -2.27 3.51
C ILE A 275 8.36 -0.86 4.05
N THR A 276 8.50 0.12 3.15
CA THR A 276 8.39 1.54 3.49
C THR A 276 7.39 2.23 2.57
N ILE A 277 6.50 3.01 3.17
CA ILE A 277 5.48 3.79 2.50
C ILE A 277 5.74 5.25 2.91
N SER A 278 6.29 6.04 1.99
CA SER A 278 6.75 7.39 2.29
C SER A 278 6.36 8.47 1.31
N ASN A 279 6.28 9.72 1.77
CA ASN A 279 6.03 10.89 0.91
C ASN A 279 4.78 10.78 0.02
N ASN A 280 3.82 9.91 0.36
CA ASN A 280 2.63 9.73 -0.46
C ASN A 280 1.53 10.70 -0.05
N TYR A 281 0.65 11.04 -0.98
CA TYR A 281 -0.54 11.82 -0.74
C TYR A 281 -1.79 10.94 -0.89
N PHE A 282 -2.55 10.80 0.20
CA PHE A 282 -3.77 9.98 0.24
C PHE A 282 -4.99 10.89 0.39
N THR A 283 -6.01 10.73 -0.43
CA THR A 283 -7.27 11.49 -0.32
C THR A 283 -8.49 10.68 -0.76
N HIS A 284 -9.70 11.15 -0.41
CA HIS A 284 -10.98 10.70 -0.97
C HIS A 284 -11.14 9.17 -1.02
N HIS A 285 -11.06 8.51 0.13
CA HIS A 285 -11.10 7.05 0.19
C HIS A 285 -11.53 6.50 1.56
N ASP A 286 -12.30 5.41 1.58
CA ASP A 286 -12.74 4.80 2.85
C ASP A 286 -11.62 3.99 3.52
N LYS A 287 -11.14 2.94 2.84
CA LYS A 287 -10.21 1.95 3.40
C LYS A 287 -8.79 2.23 2.90
N VAL A 288 -8.06 3.11 3.58
CA VAL A 288 -6.77 3.60 3.05
C VAL A 288 -5.70 2.50 2.96
N MET A 289 -5.34 1.89 4.09
CA MET A 289 -4.20 0.98 4.15
C MET A 289 -4.45 -0.20 5.09
N LEU A 290 -4.49 -1.43 4.56
CA LEU A 290 -4.62 -2.66 5.34
C LEU A 290 -3.29 -3.42 5.41
N LEU A 291 -2.77 -3.61 6.62
CA LEU A 291 -1.52 -4.32 6.88
C LEU A 291 -1.80 -5.58 7.70
N GLY A 292 -1.89 -6.70 6.99
CA GLY A 292 -2.37 -8.00 7.46
C GLY A 292 -3.87 -8.16 7.29
N HIS A 293 -4.33 -9.27 6.71
CA HIS A 293 -5.73 -9.46 6.29
C HIS A 293 -6.63 -10.13 7.33
N SER A 294 -6.09 -11.08 8.11
CA SER A 294 -6.85 -11.95 9.00
C SER A 294 -6.27 -11.99 10.41
N ASP A 295 -7.16 -11.96 11.40
CA ASP A 295 -6.80 -12.08 12.81
C ASP A 295 -6.23 -13.47 13.14
N SER A 296 -6.54 -14.49 12.33
CA SER A 296 -6.04 -15.87 12.51
C SER A 296 -4.76 -16.18 11.73
N TYR A 297 -4.34 -15.30 10.81
CA TYR A 297 -3.14 -15.54 10.00
C TYR A 297 -1.87 -15.06 10.70
N VAL A 298 -1.36 -15.89 11.61
CA VAL A 298 -0.15 -15.60 12.40
C VAL A 298 1.13 -15.45 11.56
N GLY A 299 1.09 -15.85 10.29
CA GLY A 299 2.19 -15.63 9.33
C GLY A 299 2.52 -14.15 9.13
N ASP A 300 1.57 -13.24 9.40
CA ASP A 300 1.81 -11.78 9.33
C ASP A 300 2.59 -11.24 10.53
N ALA A 301 2.94 -12.05 11.54
CA ALA A 301 3.75 -11.61 12.68
C ALA A 301 5.18 -11.16 12.29
N ILE A 302 5.67 -11.60 11.13
CA ILE A 302 6.97 -11.15 10.59
C ILE A 302 6.89 -9.79 9.89
N MET A 303 5.69 -9.26 9.69
CA MET A 303 5.48 -8.01 8.93
C MET A 303 6.13 -6.84 9.65
N GLN A 304 6.95 -6.09 8.92
CA GLN A 304 7.60 -4.88 9.39
C GLN A 304 7.41 -3.78 8.35
N VAL A 305 6.72 -2.70 8.74
CA VAL A 305 6.37 -1.59 7.84
C VAL A 305 6.71 -0.25 8.48
N THR A 306 7.36 0.62 7.71
CA THR A 306 7.56 2.03 8.07
C THR A 306 6.62 2.89 7.24
N ILE A 307 5.86 3.76 7.90
CA ILE A 307 4.94 4.72 7.29
C ILE A 307 5.48 6.09 7.68
N ALA A 308 6.09 6.81 6.73
CA ALA A 308 6.84 8.02 7.04
C ALA A 308 6.55 9.18 6.10
N PHE A 309 6.40 10.40 6.61
CA PHE A 309 6.28 11.62 5.79
C PHE A 309 5.11 11.63 4.80
N ASN A 310 4.11 10.77 4.99
CA ASN A 310 2.92 10.79 4.16
C ASN A 310 2.00 11.94 4.60
N TYR A 311 1.19 12.41 3.66
CA TYR A 311 0.11 13.32 3.93
C TYR A 311 -1.22 12.59 3.72
N PHE A 312 -1.92 12.33 4.82
CA PHE A 312 -3.28 11.78 4.85
C PHE A 312 -4.26 12.95 4.85
N GLY A 313 -4.75 13.26 3.66
CA GLY A 313 -5.55 14.44 3.35
C GLY A 313 -7.05 14.26 3.56
N GLU A 314 -7.81 15.10 2.87
CA GLU A 314 -9.26 15.17 3.00
C GLU A 314 -9.98 13.93 2.45
N GLY A 315 -11.22 13.72 2.92
CA GLY A 315 -12.09 12.65 2.45
C GLY A 315 -11.63 11.24 2.80
N LEU A 316 -10.75 11.09 3.81
CA LEU A 316 -10.30 9.79 4.30
C LEU A 316 -11.17 9.31 5.48
N MET A 317 -11.71 8.10 5.39
CA MET A 317 -12.56 7.58 6.48
C MET A 317 -11.73 6.90 7.58
N GLN A 318 -10.87 5.95 7.21
CA GLN A 318 -10.20 5.06 8.16
C GLN A 318 -8.94 4.36 7.60
N ARG A 319 -8.27 3.58 8.47
CA ARG A 319 -7.16 2.67 8.14
C ARG A 319 -5.89 3.38 7.65
N MET A 320 -5.36 4.33 8.41
CA MET A 320 -4.12 5.05 8.10
C MET A 320 -2.98 4.79 9.12
N PRO A 321 -2.58 3.53 9.40
CA PRO A 321 -3.00 2.26 8.81
C PRO A 321 -4.04 1.50 9.65
N ARG A 322 -4.54 0.37 9.15
CA ARG A 322 -5.11 -0.72 9.98
C ARG A 322 -4.17 -1.92 9.99
N CYS A 323 -3.69 -2.28 11.19
CA CYS A 323 -2.61 -3.24 11.38
C CYS A 323 -3.05 -4.55 12.05
N ARG A 324 -2.34 -5.65 11.77
CA ARG A 324 -2.46 -6.94 12.48
C ARG A 324 -1.10 -7.59 12.69
N HIS A 325 -0.92 -8.26 13.82
CA HIS A 325 0.24 -9.06 14.23
C HIS A 325 1.61 -8.36 14.27
N GLY A 326 2.09 -7.86 13.13
CA GLY A 326 3.46 -7.38 12.94
C GLY A 326 3.83 -6.09 13.68
N TYR A 327 4.92 -5.48 13.22
CA TYR A 327 5.50 -4.27 13.78
C TYR A 327 5.39 -3.09 12.82
N PHE A 328 4.83 -1.99 13.30
CA PHE A 328 4.51 -0.82 12.49
C PHE A 328 5.12 0.43 13.09
N HIS A 329 5.99 1.10 12.33
CA HIS A 329 6.57 2.37 12.71
C HIS A 329 5.93 3.50 11.90
N ILE A 330 5.11 4.31 12.57
CA ILE A 330 4.35 5.41 11.99
C ILE A 330 5.02 6.70 12.45
N VAL A 331 5.75 7.37 11.56
CA VAL A 331 6.65 8.47 11.94
C VAL A 331 6.50 9.70 11.07
N ASN A 332 6.34 10.87 11.69
CA ASN A 332 6.31 12.16 11.01
C ASN A 332 5.31 12.30 9.84
N ASN A 333 4.15 11.65 9.93
CA ASN A 333 3.06 11.81 8.95
C ASN A 333 2.13 12.96 9.34
N HIS A 334 1.53 13.61 8.34
CA HIS A 334 0.48 14.60 8.50
C HIS A 334 -0.88 13.95 8.35
N TYR A 335 -1.76 14.12 9.34
CA TYR A 335 -3.13 13.64 9.30
C TYR A 335 -4.11 14.80 9.42
N SER A 336 -5.00 14.92 8.45
CA SER A 336 -6.06 15.92 8.46
C SER A 336 -7.42 15.26 8.25
N HIS A 337 -8.35 15.45 9.20
CA HIS A 337 -9.78 15.20 9.02
C HIS A 337 -10.17 13.75 8.63
N TRP A 338 -9.69 12.75 9.39
CA TRP A 338 -10.27 11.41 9.28
C TRP A 338 -11.73 11.41 9.74
N GLU A 339 -12.59 10.57 9.17
CA GLU A 339 -14.01 10.56 9.56
C GLU A 339 -14.34 9.54 10.67
N MET A 340 -13.58 8.44 10.78
CA MET A 340 -13.83 7.38 11.76
C MET A 340 -12.68 7.17 12.75
N TYR A 341 -11.48 6.88 12.26
CA TYR A 341 -10.24 6.81 13.05
C TYR A 341 -9.02 6.91 12.13
N ALA A 342 -7.87 7.35 12.65
CA ALA A 342 -6.64 7.36 11.88
C ALA A 342 -5.94 5.99 11.94
N ILE A 343 -5.52 5.56 13.13
CA ILE A 343 -4.68 4.37 13.32
C ILE A 343 -5.50 3.27 13.99
N GLY A 344 -5.57 2.09 13.37
CA GLY A 344 -6.37 0.98 13.89
C GLY A 344 -5.66 -0.36 13.83
N GLY A 345 -6.28 -1.37 14.45
CA GLY A 345 -5.77 -2.73 14.37
C GLY A 345 -6.53 -3.75 15.19
N SER A 346 -6.27 -5.02 14.88
CA SER A 346 -6.78 -6.21 15.56
C SER A 346 -5.69 -7.28 15.61
N ALA A 347 -5.81 -8.29 16.48
CA ALA A 347 -4.82 -9.36 16.64
C ALA A 347 -3.40 -8.87 17.01
N ASN A 348 -3.31 -8.08 18.08
CA ASN A 348 -2.06 -7.72 18.76
C ASN A 348 -0.92 -7.15 17.88
N PRO A 349 -1.15 -6.16 17.00
CA PRO A 349 -0.07 -5.49 16.31
C PRO A 349 0.73 -4.63 17.28
N THR A 350 2.03 -4.50 17.05
CA THR A 350 2.85 -3.50 17.74
C THR A 350 2.90 -2.21 16.92
N ILE A 351 2.36 -1.12 17.48
CA ILE A 351 2.29 0.18 16.80
C ILE A 351 3.15 1.19 17.54
N ASN A 352 4.09 1.78 16.81
CA ASN A 352 4.91 2.88 17.28
C ASN A 352 4.59 4.16 16.51
N SER A 353 3.84 5.08 17.12
CA SER A 353 3.55 6.41 16.59
C SER A 353 4.57 7.42 17.15
N GLU A 354 5.37 8.05 16.29
CA GLU A 354 6.37 9.02 16.72
C GLU A 354 6.37 10.30 15.86
N GLY A 355 6.29 11.46 16.53
CA GLY A 355 6.45 12.76 15.87
C GLY A 355 5.44 13.07 14.76
N ASN A 356 4.28 12.40 14.71
CA ASN A 356 3.22 12.66 13.75
C ASN A 356 2.42 13.90 14.14
N ARG A 357 1.67 14.46 13.19
CA ARG A 357 0.76 15.59 13.44
C ARG A 357 -0.66 15.19 13.11
N PHE A 358 -1.53 15.17 14.12
CA PHE A 358 -2.93 14.78 14.02
C PHE A 358 -3.85 15.98 14.21
N ILE A 359 -4.58 16.38 13.16
CA ILE A 359 -5.69 17.32 13.29
C ILE A 359 -7.00 16.52 13.24
N ALA A 360 -7.64 16.38 14.40
CA ALA A 360 -8.94 15.72 14.46
C ALA A 360 -10.02 16.54 13.71
N PRO A 361 -11.01 15.88 13.10
CA PRO A 361 -12.19 16.56 12.54
C PRO A 361 -13.00 17.23 13.65
N ASP A 362 -13.94 18.12 13.30
CA ASP A 362 -14.80 18.79 14.28
C ASP A 362 -15.78 17.83 14.97
N ASN A 363 -16.10 16.69 14.34
CA ASN A 363 -16.93 15.65 14.92
C ASN A 363 -16.37 15.14 16.26
N ALA A 364 -17.12 15.34 17.34
CA ALA A 364 -16.74 14.94 18.70
C ALA A 364 -16.51 13.42 18.84
N ASN A 365 -17.15 12.60 18.01
CA ASN A 365 -17.01 11.14 18.04
C ASN A 365 -15.76 10.63 17.31
N ALA A 366 -15.04 11.49 16.61
CA ALA A 366 -13.86 11.14 15.81
C ALA A 366 -12.58 11.80 16.34
N LYS A 367 -12.55 12.20 17.62
CA LYS A 367 -11.36 12.79 18.26
C LYS A 367 -10.27 11.78 18.60
N GLN A 368 -10.65 10.53 18.86
CA GLN A 368 -9.69 9.48 19.16
C GLN A 368 -8.96 9.04 17.89
N VAL A 369 -7.63 9.18 17.89
CA VAL A 369 -6.76 8.76 16.78
C VAL A 369 -6.79 7.24 16.60
N THR A 370 -6.88 6.50 17.72
CA THR A 370 -6.74 5.04 17.75
C THR A 370 -8.07 4.28 17.75
N LYS A 371 -8.14 3.15 17.05
CA LYS A 371 -9.28 2.22 17.12
C LYS A 371 -8.83 0.77 17.28
N ARG A 372 -9.30 0.10 18.34
CA ARG A 372 -9.12 -1.35 18.54
C ARG A 372 -10.31 -2.08 17.98
N LEU A 373 -10.04 -3.11 17.18
CA LEU A 373 -11.06 -3.93 16.56
C LEU A 373 -10.97 -5.36 17.10
N ASN A 374 -12.13 -6.00 17.22
CA ASN A 374 -12.27 -7.43 17.53
C ASN A 374 -11.59 -7.90 18.83
N ALA A 375 -11.48 -7.03 19.83
CA ALA A 375 -10.89 -7.36 21.13
C ALA A 375 -11.60 -6.62 22.26
N VAL A 376 -11.74 -7.28 23.41
CA VAL A 376 -12.24 -6.68 24.65
C VAL A 376 -11.12 -5.89 25.35
N ASP A 377 -11.50 -5.01 26.28
CA ASP A 377 -10.58 -4.10 26.96
C ASP A 377 -9.41 -4.82 27.64
N GLU A 378 -9.67 -5.92 28.34
CA GLU A 378 -8.63 -6.70 29.01
C GLU A 378 -7.62 -7.32 28.05
N GLU A 379 -8.02 -7.55 26.79
CA GLU A 379 -7.17 -8.11 25.76
C GLU A 379 -6.31 -7.03 25.11
N TRP A 380 -6.94 -5.99 24.55
CA TRP A 380 -6.20 -4.99 23.77
C TRP A 380 -5.31 -4.10 24.64
N MET A 381 -5.62 -3.95 25.94
CA MET A 381 -4.75 -3.24 26.89
C MET A 381 -3.36 -3.86 27.00
N ARG A 382 -3.18 -5.14 26.62
CA ARG A 382 -1.87 -5.81 26.57
C ARG A 382 -1.10 -5.55 25.28
N TRP A 383 -1.75 -5.05 24.23
CA TRP A 383 -1.12 -4.77 22.95
C TRP A 383 -0.20 -3.55 23.06
N ASN A 384 0.95 -3.58 22.40
CA ASN A 384 1.94 -2.50 22.51
C ASN A 384 1.68 -1.38 21.50
N TRP A 385 0.92 -0.36 21.90
CA TRP A 385 0.67 0.82 21.08
C TRP A 385 1.15 2.06 21.82
N ARG A 386 2.13 2.75 21.23
CA ARG A 386 2.79 3.90 21.83
C ARG A 386 2.65 5.13 20.94
N SER A 387 2.65 6.29 21.59
CA SER A 387 2.69 7.61 20.99
C SER A 387 3.79 8.42 21.68
N ALA A 388 4.71 8.98 20.92
CA ALA A 388 5.83 9.77 21.45
C ALA A 388 6.11 10.99 20.57
N GLY A 389 6.08 12.19 21.16
CA GLY A 389 6.36 13.43 20.44
C GLY A 389 5.31 13.82 19.37
N ASP A 390 4.17 13.11 19.30
CA ASP A 390 3.06 13.43 18.40
C ASP A 390 2.39 14.75 18.80
N LEU A 391 2.01 15.55 17.79
CA LEU A 391 1.25 16.78 17.96
C LEU A 391 -0.24 16.51 17.74
N MET A 392 -1.02 16.68 18.80
CA MET A 392 -2.47 16.52 18.79
C MET A 392 -3.16 17.88 18.68
N VAL A 393 -4.00 18.07 17.66
CA VAL A 393 -4.69 19.32 17.34
C VAL A 393 -6.20 19.08 17.26
N ASN A 394 -6.98 20.12 17.60
CA ASN A 394 -8.45 20.10 17.59
C ASN A 394 -9.05 19.00 18.50
N GLY A 395 -8.46 18.78 19.67
CA GLY A 395 -8.93 17.77 20.62
C GLY A 395 -8.59 16.33 20.24
N ALA A 396 -7.74 16.10 19.23
CA ALA A 396 -7.19 14.78 18.95
C ALA A 396 -6.54 14.17 20.22
N PHE A 397 -6.65 12.85 20.39
CA PHE A 397 -5.91 12.15 21.42
C PHE A 397 -5.61 10.71 21.01
N PHE A 398 -4.51 10.18 21.55
CA PHE A 398 -4.08 8.80 21.35
C PHE A 398 -4.25 8.03 22.66
N VAL A 399 -4.86 6.85 22.60
CA VAL A 399 -4.97 5.94 23.76
C VAL A 399 -3.88 4.86 23.66
N PRO A 400 -2.79 4.96 24.45
CA PRO A 400 -1.71 3.98 24.47
C PRO A 400 -2.10 2.72 25.24
N SER A 401 -1.32 1.66 25.05
CA SER A 401 -1.51 0.36 25.71
C SER A 401 -0.22 -0.44 25.77
N GLY A 402 -0.20 -1.50 26.58
CA GLY A 402 0.95 -2.39 26.75
C GLY A 402 1.93 -1.92 27.82
N ALA A 403 2.87 -2.81 28.18
CA ALA A 403 3.84 -2.56 29.26
C ALA A 403 4.96 -1.57 28.87
N GLY A 404 4.95 -1.08 27.62
CA GLY A 404 6.09 -0.44 27.00
C GLY A 404 7.20 -1.47 26.78
N THR A 405 7.40 -1.92 25.54
CA THR A 405 8.58 -2.71 25.23
C THR A 405 9.81 -1.81 25.40
N GLY A 406 10.80 -2.28 26.17
CA GLY A 406 12.05 -1.54 26.39
C GLY A 406 12.75 -1.17 25.07
N ASN A 407 13.75 -0.28 25.16
CA ASN A 407 14.52 0.34 24.05
C ASN A 407 15.01 -0.58 22.90
N ASN A 408 14.85 -1.90 22.99
CA ASN A 408 15.17 -2.87 21.94
C ASN A 408 14.41 -2.63 20.62
N TYR A 409 13.14 -2.22 20.67
CA TYR A 409 12.39 -1.84 19.45
C TYR A 409 12.62 -0.39 19.03
N ALA A 410 13.04 0.48 19.97
CA ALA A 410 13.48 1.85 19.65
C ALA A 410 14.79 1.85 18.83
N LEU A 411 15.69 0.89 19.09
CA LEU A 411 16.88 0.63 18.28
C LEU A 411 16.58 0.01 16.91
N ALA A 412 15.43 -0.66 16.77
CA ALA A 412 14.92 -1.16 15.48
C ALA A 412 14.20 -0.08 14.66
N SER A 413 14.08 1.15 15.17
CA SER A 413 13.74 2.29 14.32
C SER A 413 14.96 2.60 13.45
N SER A 414 14.87 2.37 12.14
CA SER A 414 15.91 2.83 11.22
C SER A 414 15.85 4.34 10.98
N VAL A 415 14.88 5.05 11.60
CA VAL A 415 14.60 6.47 11.42
C VAL A 415 14.26 7.09 12.77
N GLY A 416 15.05 8.06 13.21
CA GLY A 416 14.70 8.87 14.38
C GLY A 416 13.61 9.88 14.03
N ALA A 417 12.57 9.97 14.87
CA ALA A 417 11.50 10.93 14.66
C ALA A 417 11.99 12.38 14.79
N LYS A 418 11.57 13.23 13.85
CA LYS A 418 11.71 14.69 13.92
C LYS A 418 10.57 15.28 14.75
N SER A 419 10.72 16.55 15.14
CA SER A 419 9.66 17.27 15.86
C SER A 419 8.37 17.32 15.03
N ALA A 420 7.23 17.00 15.66
CA ALA A 420 5.91 17.06 15.02
C ALA A 420 5.53 18.47 14.51
N PHE A 421 6.18 19.53 15.00
CA PHE A 421 6.00 20.89 14.49
C PHE A 421 6.56 21.08 13.07
N LEU A 422 7.55 20.27 12.68
CA LEU A 422 8.13 20.30 11.34
C LEU A 422 7.33 19.48 10.32
N VAL A 423 6.39 18.63 10.78
CA VAL A 423 5.63 17.70 9.92
C VAL A 423 4.96 18.44 8.77
N LYS A 424 4.35 19.61 9.02
CA LYS A 424 3.71 20.39 7.96
C LYS A 424 4.69 20.73 6.82
N THR A 425 5.93 21.08 7.15
CA THR A 425 6.95 21.46 6.16
C THR A 425 7.57 20.23 5.48
N ILE A 426 7.94 19.21 6.24
CA ILE A 426 8.61 18.01 5.68
C ILE A 426 7.67 17.10 4.87
N THR A 427 6.35 17.36 4.91
CA THR A 427 5.33 16.65 4.11
C THR A 427 4.65 17.56 3.07
N GLU A 428 5.16 18.78 2.87
CA GLU A 428 4.58 19.76 1.94
C GLU A 428 4.59 19.28 0.48
N ASP A 429 5.64 18.54 0.11
CA ASP A 429 5.82 17.97 -1.23
C ASP A 429 5.30 16.52 -1.35
N ALA A 430 4.49 16.03 -0.39
CA ALA A 430 3.93 14.68 -0.46
C ALA A 430 3.02 14.50 -1.70
N GLY A 431 3.06 13.32 -2.31
CA GLY A 431 2.39 13.02 -3.57
C GLY A 431 3.34 13.06 -4.77
N VAL A 432 2.77 13.12 -5.98
CA VAL A 432 3.56 13.11 -7.22
C VAL A 432 4.35 14.41 -7.35
N LEU A 433 5.61 14.28 -7.74
CA LEU A 433 6.52 15.40 -7.95
C LEU A 433 6.12 16.19 -9.19
N GLN A 434 5.51 17.36 -9.01
CA GLN A 434 5.12 18.22 -10.12
C GLN A 434 6.33 18.73 -10.91
N SER A 435 6.21 18.74 -12.24
CA SER A 435 7.12 19.49 -13.11
C SER A 435 7.03 20.99 -12.77
N ARG A 436 8.17 21.65 -12.51
CA ARG A 436 8.24 23.09 -12.24
C ARG A 436 7.79 23.99 -13.42
N THR A 437 7.27 23.44 -14.52
CA THR A 437 6.90 24.20 -15.72
C THR A 437 5.55 24.93 -15.63
N HIS A 438 4.76 24.78 -14.56
CA HIS A 438 3.51 25.54 -14.39
C HIS A 438 3.27 26.11 -12.97
N SER A 439 4.32 26.56 -12.28
CA SER A 439 4.15 27.52 -11.17
C SER A 439 4.32 28.95 -11.68
N SER A 440 3.33 29.44 -12.42
CA SER A 440 3.07 30.88 -12.39
C SER A 440 2.55 31.21 -11.00
N ARG A 441 3.44 31.69 -10.13
CA ARG A 441 3.10 32.43 -8.92
C ARG A 441 2.05 33.49 -9.26
N SER A 442 0.78 33.24 -9.01
CA SER A 442 -0.20 34.30 -8.80
C SER A 442 0.06 34.88 -7.41
N ASN A 443 1.05 35.78 -7.35
CA ASN A 443 1.12 36.79 -6.31
C ASN A 443 -0.07 37.74 -6.56
N ASP A 444 -1.25 37.38 -6.06
CA ASP A 444 -2.37 38.32 -6.03
C ASP A 444 -2.25 39.15 -4.75
N ASN A 445 -1.42 40.17 -4.86
CA ASN A 445 -1.24 41.20 -3.85
C ASN A 445 -1.54 42.54 -4.51
N THR A 446 -2.82 42.81 -4.76
CA THR A 446 -3.29 44.17 -5.07
C THR A 446 -4.43 44.56 -4.14
N GLY A 447 -4.06 45.31 -3.10
CA GLY A 447 -5.00 46.06 -2.31
C GLY A 447 -5.61 47.21 -3.13
N ARG A 448 -6.91 47.38 -2.93
CA ARG A 448 -7.64 48.67 -2.98
C ARG A 448 -7.64 49.41 -4.32
N MET A 449 -8.72 49.23 -5.10
CA MET A 449 -9.35 50.34 -5.81
C MET A 449 -10.88 50.23 -5.80
N SER A 450 -11.50 51.40 -5.70
CA SER A 450 -12.89 51.74 -5.44
C SER A 450 -13.89 51.21 -6.47
N VAL A 451 -15.03 50.68 -6.00
CA VAL A 451 -16.21 50.43 -6.83
C VAL A 451 -17.14 51.64 -6.78
N SER A 452 -17.30 52.31 -7.93
CA SER A 452 -18.36 53.29 -8.16
C SER A 452 -19.58 52.57 -8.75
N ALA A 453 -20.76 52.84 -8.21
CA ALA A 453 -22.03 52.24 -8.59
C ALA A 453 -22.72 52.99 -9.74
N ALA A 454 -23.38 52.24 -10.64
CA ALA A 454 -24.67 52.48 -11.31
C ALA A 454 -24.75 51.75 -12.68
N PRO A 455 -25.93 51.46 -13.24
CA PRO A 455 -27.13 50.93 -12.60
C PRO A 455 -27.74 49.72 -13.33
N MET A 456 -28.72 49.14 -12.64
CA MET A 456 -29.56 47.98 -12.93
C MET A 456 -30.47 48.20 -14.14
N SER A 457 -30.47 47.25 -15.09
CA SER A 457 -31.52 47.13 -16.13
C SER A 457 -32.40 45.91 -15.86
N ILE A 458 -33.69 46.20 -15.76
CA ILE A 458 -34.85 45.34 -15.56
C ILE A 458 -34.95 44.29 -16.68
N LEU A 459 -35.21 43.02 -16.33
CA LEU A 459 -35.93 42.08 -17.20
C LEU A 459 -36.69 41.05 -16.35
N SER A 460 -37.89 40.74 -16.82
CA SER A 460 -39.06 40.29 -16.08
C SER A 460 -39.17 38.76 -15.93
N ALA A 461 -39.95 38.38 -14.91
CA ALA A 461 -40.42 37.02 -14.65
C ALA A 461 -41.29 36.44 -15.77
N ALA A 462 -41.05 35.18 -16.12
CA ALA A 462 -42.04 34.25 -16.67
C ALA A 462 -41.51 32.80 -16.54
N HIS A 463 -42.42 31.84 -16.37
CA HIS A 463 -42.26 30.37 -16.38
C HIS A 463 -42.27 29.65 -15.03
N SER A 464 -43.35 29.86 -14.28
CA SER A 464 -43.95 28.86 -13.39
C SER A 464 -44.75 27.84 -14.21
N HIS A 465 -44.10 26.82 -14.81
CA HIS A 465 -44.78 25.67 -15.44
C HIS A 465 -43.91 24.40 -15.53
N GLN A 466 -43.10 24.10 -14.49
CA GLN A 466 -42.36 22.82 -14.42
C GLN A 466 -42.46 22.06 -13.09
N ILE A 467 -43.21 22.58 -12.11
CA ILE A 467 -43.30 21.94 -10.77
C ILE A 467 -44.50 20.97 -10.67
N ILE A 468 -45.45 21.01 -11.60
CA ILE A 468 -46.67 20.18 -11.55
C ILE A 468 -46.47 18.79 -12.20
N TYR A 469 -45.48 18.63 -13.10
CA TYR A 469 -45.21 17.32 -13.74
C TYR A 469 -44.45 16.34 -12.85
N PHE A 470 -43.66 16.82 -11.89
CA PHE A 470 -42.88 15.94 -11.00
C PHE A 470 -43.75 15.27 -9.92
N PHE A 471 -44.85 15.90 -9.50
CA PHE A 471 -45.75 15.35 -8.49
C PHE A 471 -46.71 14.27 -9.03
N LEU A 472 -47.03 14.30 -10.32
CA LEU A 472 -47.90 13.28 -10.95
C LEU A 472 -47.15 11.99 -11.32
N CYS A 473 -45.84 12.05 -11.59
CA CYS A 473 -45.03 10.85 -11.84
C CYS A 473 -44.70 10.06 -10.55
N ALA A 474 -44.58 10.73 -9.41
CA ALA A 474 -44.29 10.07 -8.13
C ALA A 474 -45.49 9.24 -7.60
N LEU A 475 -46.72 9.59 -7.97
CA LEU A 475 -47.93 8.87 -7.53
C LEU A 475 -48.17 7.55 -8.31
N CYS A 476 -47.70 7.46 -9.56
CA CYS A 476 -47.81 6.22 -10.36
C CYS A 476 -46.80 5.13 -9.95
N TYR A 477 -45.65 5.51 -9.38
CA TYR A 477 -44.63 4.55 -8.94
C TYR A 477 -44.98 3.89 -7.59
N VAL A 478 -45.70 4.60 -6.73
CA VAL A 478 -46.14 4.08 -5.43
C VAL A 478 -47.33 3.11 -5.57
N LEU A 479 -48.17 3.27 -6.60
CA LEU A 479 -49.29 2.36 -6.88
C LEU A 479 -48.89 1.07 -7.63
N THR A 480 -47.72 1.03 -8.26
CA THR A 480 -47.18 -0.20 -8.90
C THR A 480 -46.37 -1.07 -7.93
N ALA A 481 -45.93 -0.52 -6.79
CA ALA A 481 -45.20 -1.26 -5.74
C ALA A 481 -46.10 -2.05 -4.77
N PHE A 482 -47.41 -1.79 -4.73
CA PHE A 482 -48.37 -2.51 -3.87
C PHE A 482 -49.13 -3.65 -4.56
N GLY A 483 -48.93 -3.87 -5.87
CA GLY A 483 -49.67 -4.87 -6.66
C GLY A 483 -48.99 -6.22 -6.87
N ARG A 484 -47.75 -6.45 -6.38
CA ARG A 484 -46.99 -7.70 -6.60
C ARG A 484 -47.02 -8.66 -5.40
N ASN A 485 -48.20 -8.85 -4.80
CA ASN A 485 -48.40 -9.83 -3.71
C ASN A 485 -49.57 -10.79 -3.92
N PHE A 486 -50.09 -10.93 -5.14
CA PHE A 486 -51.01 -12.02 -5.48
C PHE A 486 -50.63 -12.61 -6.83
N GLY A 487 -50.07 -13.82 -6.79
CA GLY A 487 -49.80 -14.61 -7.97
C GLY A 487 -51.09 -15.14 -8.60
N PHE A 488 -51.18 -15.02 -9.92
CA PHE A 488 -51.94 -15.92 -10.79
C PHE A 488 -51.25 -15.99 -12.15
N ASN A 489 -51.08 -17.23 -12.64
CA ASN A 489 -50.50 -17.58 -13.94
C ASN A 489 -51.36 -17.09 -15.10
N CYS A 490 -50.72 -16.55 -16.12
CA CYS A 490 -50.93 -16.91 -17.53
C CYS A 490 -49.70 -16.52 -18.36
#